data_AF-A0A661WCA0-F1
#
_entry.id   AF-A0A661WCA0-F1
#
_cell.length_a   1.000
_cell.length_b   1.000
_cell.length_c   1.000
_cell.angle_alpha   90.00
_cell.angle_beta   90.00
_cell.angle_gamma   90.00
#
_symmetry.space_group_name_H-M   'P 1'
#
loop_
_entity.id
_entity.type
_entity.pdbx_description
1 polymer ?
#
loop_
_entity_poly.entity_id
_entity_poly.type
_entity_poly.pdbx_seq_one_letter_code
_entity_poly.pdbx_strand_id
1 'polypeptide(L)'
;FPGAKKREHKILDDNPFYVRDYSQCILCWRCVQACADDMQYTYALGIGGRGHDSRITTFFDFPLPDTTCVFCGNCVAVCPTKALQGKTEQLLEKGLQHHEIRARRREERQEKRRST
;
A
#
# COMPACT_ATOMS: atom_id res chain seq x y z
N PHE A 1 -19.91 16.65 10.22
CA PHE A 1 -20.65 17.79 9.64
C PHE A 1 -21.79 17.25 8.80
N PRO A 2 -23.00 17.82 8.90
CA PRO A 2 -24.11 17.46 8.00
C PRO A 2 -23.66 17.63 6.54
N GLY A 3 -23.72 16.55 5.74
CA GLY A 3 -23.28 16.53 4.34
C GLY A 3 -21.81 16.15 4.08
N ALA A 4 -21.00 15.93 5.12
CA ALA A 4 -19.64 15.41 4.93
C ALA A 4 -19.68 13.97 4.39
N LYS A 5 -19.04 13.73 3.25
CA LYS A 5 -18.85 12.39 2.67
C LYS A 5 -17.50 11.83 3.08
N LYS A 6 -17.43 10.52 3.33
CA LYS A 6 -16.16 9.83 3.54
C LYS A 6 -15.54 9.53 2.17
N ARG A 7 -14.22 9.60 2.06
CA ARG A 7 -13.51 9.14 0.87
C ARG A 7 -13.54 7.62 0.83
N GLU A 8 -13.94 7.07 -0.31
CA GLU A 8 -13.95 5.63 -0.55
C GLU A 8 -12.76 5.24 -1.41
N HIS A 9 -12.02 4.22 -0.96
CA HIS A 9 -10.84 3.71 -1.66
C HIS A 9 -10.88 2.19 -1.67
N LYS A 10 -10.56 1.59 -2.81
CA LYS A 10 -10.33 0.15 -2.91
C LYS A 10 -9.00 -0.18 -2.22
N ILE A 11 -8.97 -1.29 -1.49
CA ILE A 11 -7.72 -1.85 -0.97
C ILE A 11 -6.91 -2.40 -2.16
N LEU A 12 -5.68 -1.93 -2.29
CA LEU A 12 -4.75 -2.36 -3.34
C LEU A 12 -3.78 -3.38 -2.75
N ASP A 13 -3.84 -4.61 -3.25
CA ASP A 13 -2.92 -5.71 -2.96
C ASP A 13 -2.22 -6.12 -4.27
N ASP A 14 -1.39 -5.21 -4.76
CA ASP A 14 -0.74 -5.27 -6.08
C ASP A 14 0.73 -5.70 -6.01
N ASN A 15 1.27 -5.97 -4.82
CA ASN A 15 2.64 -6.41 -4.62
C ASN A 15 2.73 -7.41 -3.45
N PRO A 16 3.82 -8.20 -3.35
CA PRO A 16 3.89 -9.28 -2.37
C PRO A 16 4.23 -8.84 -0.93
N PHE A 17 4.64 -7.58 -0.72
CA PHE A 17 5.25 -7.15 0.54
C PHE A 17 4.30 -6.36 1.44
N TYR A 18 3.51 -5.46 0.88
CA TYR A 18 2.63 -4.58 1.63
C TYR A 18 1.35 -4.28 0.88
N VAL A 19 0.32 -3.93 1.64
CA VAL A 19 -1.01 -3.56 1.15
C VAL A 19 -1.21 -2.06 1.27
N ARG A 20 -2.03 -1.50 0.38
CA ARG A 20 -2.40 -0.08 0.40
C ARG A 20 -3.88 0.07 0.66
N ASP A 21 -4.22 0.61 1.82
CA ASP A 21 -5.59 0.96 2.21
C ASP A 21 -5.69 2.46 2.46
N TYR A 22 -5.89 3.22 1.38
CA TYR A 22 -5.97 4.68 1.48
C TYR A 22 -7.24 5.19 2.16
N SER A 23 -8.20 4.32 2.52
CA SER A 23 -9.33 4.72 3.36
C SER A 23 -8.90 5.14 4.77
N GLN A 24 -7.72 4.69 5.20
CA GLN A 24 -7.08 5.07 6.46
C GLN A 24 -6.09 6.24 6.30
N CYS A 25 -5.91 6.78 5.08
CA CYS A 25 -4.94 7.82 4.80
C CYS A 25 -5.44 9.20 5.24
N ILE A 26 -4.63 9.88 6.06
CA ILE A 26 -4.88 11.26 6.49
C ILE A 26 -4.23 12.31 5.59
N LEU A 27 -3.68 11.91 4.43
CA LEU A 27 -2.99 12.80 3.49
C LEU A 27 -1.85 13.62 4.11
N CYS A 28 -1.06 13.03 5.01
CA CYS A 28 0.11 13.68 5.61
C CYS A 28 1.35 13.74 4.70
N TRP A 29 1.31 13.06 3.54
CA TRP A 29 2.35 13.04 2.50
C TRP A 29 3.74 12.49 2.89
N ARG A 30 3.94 12.04 4.13
CA ARG A 30 5.19 11.43 4.59
C ARG A 30 5.69 10.30 3.70
N CYS A 31 4.77 9.47 3.19
CA CYS A 31 5.11 8.39 2.27
C CYS A 31 5.62 8.87 0.92
N VAL A 32 5.14 10.02 0.42
CA VAL A 32 5.59 10.64 -0.82
C VAL A 32 6.98 11.23 -0.62
N GLN A 33 7.22 11.95 0.49
CA GLN A 33 8.53 12.50 0.81
C GLN A 33 9.60 11.41 0.97
N ALA A 34 9.29 10.35 1.71
CA ALA A 34 10.18 9.19 1.86
C ALA A 34 10.46 8.46 0.52
N CYS A 35 9.51 8.48 -0.41
CA CYS A 35 9.68 7.89 -1.74
C CYS A 35 10.53 8.79 -2.67
N ALA A 36 10.55 10.09 -2.39
CA ALA A 36 11.31 11.12 -3.08
C ALA A 36 12.67 11.35 -2.39
N ASP A 37 13.02 12.61 -2.18
CA ASP A 37 14.36 13.08 -1.79
C ASP A 37 14.79 12.66 -0.39
N ASP A 38 13.84 12.35 0.51
CA ASP A 38 14.19 12.08 1.91
C ASP A 38 14.90 10.73 2.09
N MET A 39 14.68 9.76 1.18
CA MET A 39 15.26 8.42 1.34
C MET A 39 15.64 7.71 0.03
N GLN A 40 14.69 7.49 -0.89
CA GLN A 40 14.88 6.53 -1.99
C GLN A 40 15.13 7.14 -3.37
N TYR A 41 14.75 8.40 -3.61
CA TYR A 41 14.87 9.08 -4.91
C TYR A 41 14.23 8.31 -6.09
N THR A 42 13.15 7.57 -5.82
CA THR A 42 12.45 6.77 -6.86
C THR A 42 11.19 7.46 -7.39
N TYR A 43 10.57 8.33 -6.57
CA TYR A 43 9.37 9.10 -6.92
C TYR A 43 8.20 8.24 -7.43
N ALA A 44 8.11 6.99 -6.98
CA ALA A 44 7.05 6.06 -7.37
C ALA A 44 5.67 6.44 -6.79
N LEU A 45 5.65 7.19 -5.68
CA LEU A 45 4.44 7.70 -5.04
C LEU A 45 4.33 9.22 -5.24
N GLY A 46 3.11 9.68 -5.48
CA GLY A 46 2.76 11.09 -5.59
C GLY A 46 1.35 11.36 -5.07
N ILE A 47 0.86 12.58 -5.33
CA ILE A 47 -0.48 13.02 -4.95
C ILE A 47 -1.27 13.26 -6.23
N GLY A 48 -2.44 12.63 -6.32
CA GLY A 48 -3.38 12.80 -7.43
C GLY A 48 -4.71 13.35 -6.94
N GLY A 49 -5.49 13.91 -7.88
CA GLY A 49 -6.78 14.53 -7.57
C GLY A 49 -6.66 15.91 -6.93
N ARG A 50 -7.80 16.47 -6.51
CA ARG A 50 -7.89 17.77 -5.83
C ARG A 50 -9.03 17.76 -4.81
N GLY A 51 -8.90 18.61 -3.78
CA GLY A 51 -9.96 18.80 -2.79
C GLY A 51 -10.35 17.50 -2.08
N HIS A 52 -11.63 17.14 -2.16
CA HIS A 52 -12.15 15.90 -1.56
C HIS A 52 -11.53 14.64 -2.18
N ASP A 53 -11.18 14.68 -3.46
CA ASP A 53 -10.69 13.54 -4.24
C ASP A 53 -9.16 13.38 -4.20
N SER A 54 -8.48 14.21 -3.40
CA SER A 54 -7.03 14.11 -3.19
C SER A 54 -6.69 12.74 -2.59
N ARG A 55 -5.75 12.04 -3.22
CA ARG A 55 -5.27 10.73 -2.78
C ARG A 55 -3.79 10.56 -3.03
N ILE A 56 -3.16 9.68 -2.27
CA ILE A 56 -1.85 9.15 -2.65
C ILE A 56 -2.05 8.22 -3.84
N THR A 57 -1.21 8.36 -4.85
CA THR A 57 -1.25 7.50 -6.04
C THR A 57 0.15 7.29 -6.61
N THR A 58 0.23 6.51 -7.68
CA THR A 58 1.39 6.24 -8.52
C THR A 58 1.25 7.01 -9.84
N PHE A 59 2.32 7.06 -10.64
CA PHE A 59 2.25 7.64 -11.97
C PHE A 59 1.19 6.92 -12.83
N PHE A 60 0.27 7.69 -13.41
CA PHE A 60 -0.91 7.20 -14.15
C PHE A 60 -1.77 6.15 -13.42
N ASP A 61 -1.78 6.15 -12.08
CA ASP A 61 -2.48 5.15 -11.27
C ASP A 61 -2.06 3.69 -11.57
N PHE A 62 -0.85 3.48 -12.12
CA PHE A 62 -0.34 2.13 -12.41
C PHE A 62 -0.14 1.29 -11.14
N PRO A 63 -0.27 -0.05 -11.23
CA PRO A 63 0.15 -0.95 -10.15
C PRO A 63 1.60 -0.67 -9.75
N LEU A 64 1.91 -0.76 -8.44
CA LEU A 64 3.26 -0.51 -7.94
C LEU A 64 4.38 -1.29 -8.67
N PRO A 65 4.21 -2.57 -9.03
CA PRO A 65 5.22 -3.30 -9.80
C PRO A 65 5.54 -2.72 -11.18
N ASP A 66 4.61 -1.94 -11.75
CA ASP A 66 4.74 -1.32 -13.06
C ASP A 66 5.27 0.13 -12.96
N THR A 67 5.74 0.52 -11.77
CA THR A 67 6.31 1.85 -11.51
C THR A 67 7.82 1.76 -11.25
N THR A 68 8.44 2.89 -10.93
CA THR A 68 9.85 2.95 -10.50
C THR A 68 10.10 2.34 -9.10
N CYS A 69 9.06 1.88 -8.39
CA CYS A 69 9.17 1.36 -7.03
C CYS A 69 10.09 0.14 -6.94
N VAL A 70 11.07 0.20 -6.03
CA VAL A 70 11.99 -0.91 -5.74
C VAL A 70 11.63 -1.69 -4.47
N PHE A 71 10.43 -1.46 -3.93
CA PHE A 71 9.93 -2.13 -2.73
C PHE A 71 10.80 -1.95 -1.47
N CYS A 72 11.41 -0.78 -1.29
CA CYS A 72 12.26 -0.48 -0.12
C CYS A 72 11.50 -0.43 1.23
N GLY A 73 10.17 -0.24 1.22
CA GLY A 73 9.34 -0.26 2.43
C GLY A 73 9.38 1.03 3.28
N ASN A 74 10.16 2.03 2.91
CA ASN A 74 10.25 3.31 3.64
C ASN A 74 8.90 4.00 3.79
N CYS A 75 8.05 3.93 2.76
CA CYS A 75 6.70 4.48 2.79
C CYS A 75 5.78 3.81 3.83
N VAL A 76 5.98 2.51 4.10
CA VAL A 76 5.27 1.76 5.14
C VAL A 76 5.77 2.19 6.52
N ALA A 77 7.10 2.28 6.70
CA ALA A 77 7.71 2.65 7.98
C ALA A 77 7.30 4.05 8.48
N VAL A 78 7.12 5.00 7.56
CA VAL A 78 6.73 6.38 7.92
C VAL A 78 5.21 6.59 7.98
N CYS A 79 4.39 5.61 7.61
CA CYS A 79 2.94 5.77 7.56
C CYS A 79 2.33 5.78 8.98
N PRO A 80 1.74 6.90 9.44
CA PRO A 80 1.24 6.98 10.81
C PRO A 80 -0.09 6.24 11.05
N THR A 81 -0.82 5.88 9.98
CA THR A 81 -2.20 5.37 10.08
C THR A 81 -2.38 3.99 9.47
N LYS A 82 -1.31 3.28 9.11
CA LYS A 82 -1.37 1.96 8.45
C LYS A 82 -2.09 1.95 7.09
N ALA A 83 -2.26 3.11 6.46
CA ALA A 83 -2.72 3.19 5.07
C ALA A 83 -1.75 2.49 4.10
N LEU A 84 -0.48 2.39 4.49
CA LEU A 84 0.52 1.49 3.92
C LEU A 84 0.98 0.57 5.04
N GLN A 85 0.79 -0.75 4.89
CA GLN A 85 1.04 -1.71 5.96
C GLN A 85 1.64 -3.01 5.43
N GLY A 86 2.57 -3.60 6.17
CA GLY A 86 3.14 -4.90 5.81
C GLY A 86 2.06 -5.99 5.74
N LYS A 87 2.12 -6.85 4.72
CA LYS A 87 1.07 -7.87 4.48
C LYS A 87 0.95 -8.87 5.63
N THR A 88 2.07 -9.24 6.27
CA THR A 88 2.03 -10.10 7.46
C THR A 88 1.27 -9.43 8.60
N GLU A 89 1.60 -8.17 8.88
CA GLU A 89 1.01 -7.39 9.97
C GLU A 89 -0.49 -7.22 9.78
N GLN A 90 -0.92 -6.85 8.57
CA GLN A 90 -2.34 -6.72 8.25
C GLN A 90 -3.11 -8.05 8.47
N LEU A 91 -2.51 -9.19 8.10
CA LEU A 91 -3.17 -10.49 8.28
C LEU A 91 -3.28 -10.89 9.75
N LEU A 92 -2.25 -10.59 10.56
CA LEU A 92 -2.30 -10.80 12.01
C LEU A 92 -3.41 -9.96 12.65
N GLU A 93 -3.55 -8.70 12.25
CA GLU A 93 -4.63 -7.82 12.73
C GLU A 93 -6.02 -8.28 12.31
N LYS A 94 -6.13 -8.96 11.17
CA LYS A 94 -7.36 -9.64 10.73
C LYS A 94 -7.63 -10.96 11.47
N GLY A 95 -6.80 -11.31 12.45
CA GLY A 95 -6.98 -12.47 13.32
C GLY A 95 -6.32 -13.76 12.83
N LEU A 96 -5.62 -13.74 11.69
CA LEU A 96 -4.89 -14.93 11.23
C LEU A 96 -3.68 -15.19 12.11
N GLN A 97 -3.41 -16.45 12.39
CA GLN A 97 -2.25 -16.92 13.11
C GLN A 97 -1.05 -17.10 12.17
N HIS A 98 0.17 -17.03 12.73
CA HIS A 98 1.40 -17.16 11.94
C HIS A 98 1.47 -18.45 11.10
N HIS A 99 0.95 -19.57 11.60
CA HIS A 99 0.96 -20.84 10.87
C HIS A 99 0.02 -20.80 9.66
N GLU A 100 -1.14 -20.15 9.78
CA GLU A 100 -2.11 -19.96 8.70
C GLU A 100 -1.54 -19.03 7.61
N ILE A 101 -0.92 -17.92 8.01
CA ILE A 101 -0.26 -17.00 7.07
C ILE A 101 0.84 -17.72 6.28
N ARG A 102 1.63 -18.58 6.94
CA ARG A 102 2.67 -19.37 6.29
C ARG A 102 2.08 -20.42 5.33
N ALA A 103 1.00 -21.10 5.72
CA ALA A 103 0.31 -22.07 4.87
C ALA A 103 -0.21 -21.40 3.59
N ARG A 104 -0.94 -20.29 3.73
CA ARG A 104 -1.45 -19.49 2.61
C ARG A 104 -0.34 -19.06 1.64
N ARG A 105 0.79 -18.56 2.15
CA ARG A 105 1.94 -18.20 1.31
C ARG A 105 2.54 -19.37 0.55
N ARG A 106 2.49 -20.59 1.11
CA ARG A 106 2.96 -21.80 0.41
C ARG A 106 2.01 -22.15 -0.73
N GLU A 107 0.70 -22.08 -0.48
CA GLU A 107 -0.33 -22.32 -1.49
C GLU A 107 -0.21 -21.32 -2.66
N GLU A 108 -0.14 -20.01 -2.37
CA GLU A 108 0.04 -18.96 -3.39
C GLU A 108 1.31 -19.18 -4.24
N ARG A 109 2.40 -19.66 -3.64
CA ARG A 109 3.63 -20.00 -4.36
C ARG A 109 3.49 -21.26 -5.23
N GLN A 110 2.77 -22.27 -4.75
CA GLN A 110 2.51 -23.50 -5.52
C GLN A 110 1.62 -23.21 -6.72
N GLU A 111 0.60 -22.38 -6.55
CA GLU A 111 -0.31 -21.98 -7.63
C GLU A 111 0.42 -21.20 -8.73
N LYS A 112 1.23 -20.19 -8.34
CA LYS A 112 2.10 -19.47 -9.31
C LYS A 112 3.04 -20.39 -10.08
N ARG A 113 3.61 -21.41 -9.43
CA ARG A 113 4.45 -22.42 -10.08
C ARG A 113 3.69 -23.33 -11.05
N ARG A 114 2.38 -23.55 -10.83
CA ARG A 114 1.54 -24.35 -11.74
C ARG A 114 1.05 -23.54 -12.94
N SER A 115 0.96 -22.21 -12.80
CA SER A 115 0.52 -21.30 -13.85
C SER A 115 1.67 -20.75 -14.73
N THR A 116 2.91 -21.16 -14.46
CA THR A 116 4.11 -20.79 -15.24
C THR A 116 4.56 -21.99 -16.05
#